data_AF-A0AAD6I1T9-F1
#
_entry.id   AF-A0AAD6I1T9-F1
#
_cell.length_a   1.000
_cell.length_b   1.000
_cell.length_c   1.000
_cell.angle_alpha   90.00
_cell.angle_beta   90.00
_cell.angle_gamma   90.00
#
_symmetry.space_group_name_H-M   'P 1'
#
loop_
_entity.id
_entity.type
_entity.pdbx_description
1 polymer ?
#
loop_
_entity_poly.entity_id
_entity_poly.type
_entity_poly.pdbx_seq_one_letter_code
_entity_poly.pdbx_strand_id
1 'polypeptide(L)'
;MALYTSGQMVRIVARTGVTFVPRRTIASTPTRYADSNVDNSSGGWLSGLKNMFGGASRAKVTQRPSAPKKDEGSLGASSIFGSDFQPTKAQMPSKPQHAAGESSERDQGRIQRGLLPDPNSQLRWERKMAVREIRKRGRLPKQVQIKRTERESLSKSHWFKTSVKKLGPLARQIAGKNIDEAILQMRFSKKKAAQDVLGHLEHAKNVAIVRSGMGLEAGKEAKPITVILKNGERKKISNPSDIYIQEAWVNRGPYGREMDHRARGQINMMRPPTTGLSVLLKEEKTRIREWEDREAKAQRARRDQLWTQLPDRKIPTQNQYYSW
;
A
#
# COMPACT_ATOMS: atom_id res chain seq x y z
N MET A 1 -18.12 30.93 19.61
CA MET A 1 -18.41 29.66 18.90
C MET A 1 -17.20 28.77 19.05
N ALA A 2 -17.30 27.70 19.85
CA ALA A 2 -16.25 26.71 19.97
C ALA A 2 -16.19 25.91 18.67
N LEU A 3 -15.09 26.03 17.93
CA LEU A 3 -14.78 25.18 16.79
C LEU A 3 -14.41 23.81 17.35
N TYR A 4 -15.28 22.82 17.16
CA TYR A 4 -14.97 21.44 17.49
C TYR A 4 -13.88 20.94 16.53
N THR A 5 -12.66 20.80 17.05
CA THR A 5 -11.52 20.21 16.36
C THR A 5 -11.87 18.77 15.99
N SER A 6 -11.71 18.44 14.71
CA SER A 6 -11.95 17.11 14.14
C SER A 6 -11.18 16.02 14.89
N GLY A 7 -11.90 15.01 15.40
CA GLY A 7 -11.30 13.75 15.89
C GLY A 7 -11.57 13.35 17.35
N GLN A 8 -12.21 14.18 18.19
CA GLN A 8 -12.42 13.84 19.61
C GLN A 8 -13.80 13.26 19.98
N MET A 9 -14.77 13.21 19.06
CA MET A 9 -16.17 12.87 19.37
C MET A 9 -16.45 11.38 19.72
N VAL A 10 -15.42 10.51 19.82
CA VAL A 10 -15.63 9.07 20.14
C VAL A 10 -15.06 8.65 21.49
N ARG A 11 -14.43 9.55 22.28
CA ARG A 11 -13.90 9.19 23.63
C ARG A 11 -14.52 9.94 24.80
N ILE A 12 -15.49 10.81 24.60
CA ILE A 12 -16.03 11.70 25.66
C ILE A 12 -17.52 11.43 25.91
N VAL A 13 -17.85 10.20 26.35
CA VAL A 13 -19.16 9.93 26.99
C VAL A 13 -19.01 9.59 28.48
N ALA A 14 -17.79 9.69 29.02
CA ALA A 14 -17.58 9.65 30.46
C ALA A 14 -17.22 11.05 30.98
N ARG A 15 -18.20 11.64 31.68
CA ARG A 15 -18.07 12.62 32.79
C ARG A 15 -18.06 14.13 32.50
N THR A 16 -18.97 14.76 33.27
CA THR A 16 -18.98 16.09 33.90
C THR A 16 -19.16 17.34 33.03
N GLY A 17 -20.24 18.07 33.34
CA GLY A 17 -20.54 19.38 32.77
C GLY A 17 -19.77 20.50 33.45
N VAL A 18 -19.53 21.56 32.68
CA VAL A 18 -19.36 22.94 33.14
C VAL A 18 -19.88 23.85 32.02
N THR A 19 -20.80 24.73 32.38
CA THR A 19 -21.26 25.88 31.62
C THR A 19 -20.34 27.07 31.89
N PHE A 20 -19.64 27.64 30.91
CA PHE A 20 -19.32 29.09 30.89
C PHE A 20 -18.66 29.55 29.57
N VAL A 21 -19.10 30.70 29.08
CA VAL A 21 -18.63 31.56 27.97
C VAL A 21 -18.87 33.00 28.47
N PRO A 22 -18.24 34.13 28.00
CA PRO A 22 -17.19 34.39 27.00
C PRO A 22 -16.06 35.36 27.49
N ARG A 23 -15.08 35.73 26.64
CA ARG A 23 -14.91 37.12 26.11
C ARG A 23 -13.70 37.24 25.17
N ARG A 24 -13.85 38.14 24.19
CA ARG A 24 -12.87 38.60 23.20
C ARG A 24 -11.93 39.62 23.85
N THR A 25 -10.66 39.64 23.44
CA THR A 25 -9.86 40.87 23.34
C THR A 25 -8.97 40.80 22.10
N ILE A 26 -8.80 41.98 21.50
CA ILE A 26 -8.11 42.32 20.26
C ILE A 26 -6.80 43.00 20.68
N ALA A 27 -5.65 42.59 20.13
CA ALA A 27 -4.37 43.34 20.16
C ALA A 27 -3.39 42.64 19.19
N SER A 28 -3.18 43.17 17.98
CA SER A 28 -2.14 44.11 17.55
C SER A 28 -0.71 43.53 17.58
N THR A 29 -0.17 43.29 16.38
CA THR A 29 1.25 42.99 16.11
C THR A 29 2.12 44.24 16.22
N PRO A 30 3.40 44.09 16.60
CA PRO A 30 4.42 44.99 16.06
C PRO A 30 5.47 44.23 15.22
N THR A 31 5.71 44.77 14.03
CA THR A 31 6.87 44.57 13.16
C THR A 31 8.15 45.09 13.84
N ARG A 32 9.29 44.43 13.61
CA ARG A 32 10.62 44.98 13.91
C ARG A 32 11.38 45.25 12.61
N TYR A 33 11.80 46.50 12.47
CA TYR A 33 12.74 47.00 11.48
C TYR A 33 14.18 46.65 11.88
N ALA A 34 15.05 46.61 10.86
CA ALA A 34 16.49 46.49 10.98
C ALA A 34 17.17 47.87 11.03
N ASP A 35 18.26 47.95 11.78
CA ASP A 35 19.36 48.94 11.75
C ASP A 35 20.38 48.48 12.82
N SER A 36 21.69 48.68 12.79
CA SER A 36 22.64 49.34 11.89
C SER A 36 24.08 49.01 12.39
N ASN A 37 25.07 49.15 11.50
CA ASN A 37 26.44 49.67 11.72
C ASN A 37 27.46 48.96 12.69
N VAL A 38 28.67 48.59 12.19
CA VAL A 38 30.00 49.32 12.34
C VAL A 38 30.80 48.70 13.51
N ASP A 39 32.11 48.39 13.52
CA ASP A 39 33.27 48.70 12.67
C ASP A 39 34.46 47.75 12.99
N ASN A 40 35.46 47.79 12.09
CA ASN A 40 36.93 47.72 12.30
C ASN A 40 37.64 46.43 12.77
N SER A 41 38.60 45.98 11.96
CA SER A 41 40.05 46.30 12.11
C SER A 41 40.90 45.30 11.31
N SER A 42 41.73 45.75 10.35
CA SER A 42 43.19 45.92 10.47
C SER A 42 43.97 45.02 9.49
N GLY A 43 45.05 45.57 8.92
CA GLY A 43 46.14 44.79 8.31
C GLY A 43 46.21 44.77 6.79
N GLY A 44 46.78 45.83 6.19
CA GLY A 44 47.39 45.72 4.85
C GLY A 44 48.74 44.99 4.92
N TRP A 45 49.28 44.63 3.75
CA TRP A 45 50.66 44.87 3.27
C TRP A 45 50.80 44.28 1.85
N LEU A 46 51.36 45.08 0.96
CA LEU A 46 51.54 44.81 -0.48
C LEU A 46 52.88 44.10 -0.77
N SER A 47 52.96 43.63 -2.02
CA SER A 47 54.15 43.32 -2.83
C SER A 47 54.65 41.87 -2.78
N GLY A 48 55.17 41.28 -3.86
CA GLY A 48 55.70 41.89 -5.06
C GLY A 48 55.96 40.90 -6.20
N LEU A 49 56.17 41.51 -7.37
CA LEU A 49 56.56 40.93 -8.64
C LEU A 49 58.08 40.71 -8.73
N LYS A 50 58.44 39.76 -9.62
CA LYS A 50 59.64 39.66 -10.49
C LYS A 50 60.87 38.84 -10.05
N ASN A 51 61.07 37.82 -10.90
CA ASN A 51 62.26 37.41 -11.67
C ASN A 51 63.55 36.97 -10.95
N MET A 52 64.09 35.84 -11.42
CA MET A 52 65.53 35.59 -11.69
C MET A 52 65.64 34.23 -12.42
N PHE A 53 66.01 34.15 -13.71
CA PHE A 53 67.37 34.11 -14.32
C PHE A 53 68.28 32.95 -13.91
N GLY A 54 68.80 32.23 -14.91
CA GLY A 54 69.83 31.18 -14.84
C GLY A 54 69.29 29.86 -15.41
N GLY A 55 69.82 29.23 -16.45
CA GLY A 55 71.17 29.16 -16.96
C GLY A 55 71.23 27.89 -17.82
N ALA A 56 71.97 27.94 -18.93
CA ALA A 56 71.94 26.95 -19.99
C ALA A 56 72.58 25.60 -19.62
N SER A 57 72.00 24.49 -20.11
CA SER A 57 72.78 23.33 -20.56
C SER A 57 72.00 22.48 -21.56
N ARG A 58 72.70 22.10 -22.63
CA ARG A 58 72.24 21.49 -23.86
C ARG A 58 71.62 20.09 -23.71
N ALA A 59 70.74 19.82 -24.66
CA ALA A 59 70.09 18.57 -24.96
C ALA A 59 71.04 17.39 -25.18
N LYS A 60 70.61 16.20 -24.72
CA LYS A 60 70.80 14.96 -25.48
C LYS A 60 69.46 14.24 -25.59
N VAL A 61 68.87 14.43 -26.77
CA VAL A 61 67.69 13.74 -27.26
C VAL A 61 68.09 12.32 -27.64
N THR A 62 67.52 11.33 -26.96
CA THR A 62 67.36 9.97 -27.50
C THR A 62 65.87 9.66 -27.47
N GLN A 63 65.15 10.23 -28.43
CA GLN A 63 63.75 9.93 -28.69
C GLN A 63 63.67 8.54 -29.35
N ARG A 64 63.27 7.52 -28.59
CA ARG A 64 62.42 6.46 -29.15
C ARG A 64 60.99 6.95 -28.96
N PRO A 65 60.14 7.05 -29.99
CA PRO A 65 58.74 7.34 -29.77
C PRO A 65 58.12 6.12 -29.07
N SER A 66 58.06 6.17 -27.74
CA SER A 66 57.12 5.37 -26.97
C SER A 66 55.72 5.80 -27.40
N ALA A 67 54.90 4.86 -27.85
CA ALA A 67 53.50 5.12 -28.13
C ALA A 67 52.87 5.87 -26.93
N PRO A 68 52.09 6.94 -27.16
CA PRO A 68 51.42 7.64 -26.08
C PRO A 68 50.50 6.65 -25.36
N LYS A 69 50.57 6.64 -24.02
CA LYS A 69 49.64 5.86 -23.21
C LYS A 69 48.23 6.32 -23.58
N LYS A 70 47.34 5.36 -23.88
CA LYS A 70 45.92 5.66 -24.06
C LYS A 70 45.39 6.08 -22.70
N ASP A 71 45.16 7.36 -22.52
CA ASP A 71 44.43 7.86 -21.36
C ASP A 71 42.97 7.41 -21.52
N GLU A 72 42.56 6.44 -20.72
CA GLU A 72 41.16 6.06 -20.61
C GLU A 72 40.38 7.29 -20.12
N GLY A 73 39.37 7.71 -20.88
CA GLY A 73 38.64 8.94 -20.62
C GLY A 73 38.00 8.93 -19.24
N SER A 74 38.61 9.63 -18.28
CA SER A 74 38.04 9.90 -16.97
C SER A 74 37.17 11.15 -17.04
N LEU A 75 36.13 11.23 -16.20
CA LEU A 75 35.28 12.42 -16.02
C LEU A 75 35.99 13.53 -15.21
N GLY A 76 37.32 13.50 -15.15
CA GLY A 76 38.12 14.51 -14.45
C GLY A 76 38.06 15.89 -15.11
N ALA A 77 38.60 16.89 -14.42
CA ALA A 77 38.55 18.30 -14.83
C ALA A 77 39.17 18.61 -16.20
N SER A 78 39.95 17.69 -16.78
CA SER A 78 40.56 17.78 -18.11
C SER A 78 39.66 17.23 -19.24
N SER A 79 38.49 16.68 -18.93
CA SER A 79 37.54 16.17 -19.92
C SER A 79 36.75 17.30 -20.58
N ILE A 80 36.40 17.14 -21.85
CA ILE A 80 35.55 18.07 -22.62
C ILE A 80 34.21 18.36 -21.92
N PHE A 81 33.72 17.42 -21.10
CA PHE A 81 32.49 17.59 -20.30
C PHE A 81 32.76 18.06 -18.84
N GLY A 82 34.02 18.28 -18.47
CA GLY A 82 34.41 18.68 -17.11
C GLY A 82 34.10 20.13 -16.76
N SER A 83 34.04 21.03 -17.76
CA SER A 83 33.64 22.43 -17.56
C SER A 83 32.16 22.59 -17.23
N ASP A 84 31.31 21.68 -17.73
CA ASP A 84 29.86 21.71 -17.49
C ASP A 84 29.49 21.16 -16.11
N PHE A 85 30.42 20.46 -15.45
CA PHE A 85 30.31 19.93 -14.09
C PHE A 85 31.15 20.73 -13.08
N GLN A 86 31.35 22.03 -13.29
CA GLN A 86 31.79 22.91 -12.20
C GLN A 86 30.65 23.02 -11.18
N PRO A 87 30.76 22.44 -9.96
CA PRO A 87 29.81 22.74 -8.91
C PRO A 87 30.00 24.22 -8.59
N THR A 88 29.11 25.06 -9.10
CA THR A 88 29.12 26.48 -8.78
C THR A 88 29.09 26.59 -7.26
N LYS A 89 30.13 27.18 -6.67
CA LYS A 89 30.19 27.56 -5.24
C LYS A 89 29.21 28.70 -4.91
N ALA A 90 28.26 28.99 -5.79
CA ALA A 90 27.01 29.57 -5.35
C ALA A 90 26.35 28.48 -4.52
N GLN A 91 26.21 28.72 -3.21
CA GLN A 91 25.29 27.94 -2.39
C GLN A 91 23.89 28.04 -3.02
N MET A 92 23.60 27.18 -3.99
CA MET A 92 22.26 26.66 -4.13
C MET A 92 21.95 26.13 -2.73
N PRO A 93 20.87 26.57 -2.06
CA PRO A 93 20.55 26.02 -0.76
C PRO A 93 20.58 24.52 -0.94
N SER A 94 21.54 23.86 -0.29
CA SER A 94 21.63 22.41 -0.31
C SER A 94 20.24 22.00 0.12
N LYS A 95 19.43 21.51 -0.83
CA LYS A 95 18.13 20.96 -0.51
C LYS A 95 18.43 20.02 0.64
N PRO A 96 17.89 20.27 1.85
CA PRO A 96 18.26 19.45 2.99
C PRO A 96 18.14 18.03 2.49
N GLN A 97 19.22 17.26 2.62
CA GLN A 97 19.13 15.83 2.47
C GLN A 97 18.27 15.40 3.65
N HIS A 98 16.96 15.65 3.56
CA HIS A 98 15.97 15.06 4.42
C HIS A 98 16.24 13.59 4.27
N ALA A 99 16.87 13.02 5.30
CA ALA A 99 17.16 11.61 5.37
C ALA A 99 15.90 10.89 4.87
N ALA A 100 16.03 9.95 3.95
CA ALA A 100 14.90 9.22 3.40
C ALA A 100 14.15 8.52 4.56
N GLY A 101 13.17 9.22 5.17
CA GLY A 101 12.65 8.86 6.49
C GLY A 101 12.27 10.01 7.42
N GLU A 102 12.71 11.26 7.20
CA GLU A 102 12.12 12.41 7.90
C GLU A 102 10.69 12.56 7.41
N SER A 103 9.74 12.09 8.24
CA SER A 103 8.34 12.44 8.07
C SER A 103 8.27 13.96 8.10
N SER A 104 8.15 14.59 6.94
CA SER A 104 7.63 15.96 6.84
C SER A 104 6.50 16.03 7.86
N GLU A 105 6.63 16.89 8.87
CA GLU A 105 5.60 17.01 9.92
C GLU A 105 4.25 17.00 9.21
N ARG A 106 3.42 16.01 9.57
CA ARG A 106 2.16 15.77 8.87
C ARG A 106 1.25 16.95 9.17
N ASP A 107 1.37 18.01 8.37
CA ASP A 107 0.60 19.23 8.50
C ASP A 107 -0.87 18.88 8.37
N GLN A 108 -1.55 18.80 9.52
CA GLN A 108 -2.94 18.37 9.58
C GLN A 108 -3.82 19.24 8.69
N GLY A 109 -3.57 20.56 8.65
CA GLY A 109 -4.29 21.48 7.78
C GLY A 109 -4.09 21.21 6.28
N ARG A 110 -2.90 20.77 5.85
CA ARG A 110 -2.64 20.40 4.44
C ARG A 110 -3.31 19.07 4.10
N ILE A 111 -3.17 18.09 4.99
CA ILE A 111 -3.77 16.75 4.83
C ILE A 111 -5.30 16.85 4.80
N GLN A 112 -5.89 17.66 5.68
CA GLN A 112 -7.34 17.80 5.79
C GLN A 112 -7.96 18.33 4.49
N ARG A 113 -7.31 19.28 3.80
CA ARG A 113 -7.78 19.79 2.49
C ARG A 113 -7.78 18.72 1.40
N GLY A 114 -6.81 17.80 1.42
CA GLY A 114 -6.75 16.69 0.46
C GLY A 114 -7.67 15.52 0.81
N LEU A 115 -7.84 15.21 2.10
CA LEU A 115 -8.69 14.10 2.56
C LEU A 115 -10.19 14.44 2.55
N LEU A 116 -10.56 15.69 2.83
CA LEU A 116 -11.94 16.13 3.00
C LEU A 116 -12.29 17.25 1.99
N PRO A 117 -12.56 16.91 0.72
CA PRO A 117 -12.97 17.90 -0.28
C PRO A 117 -14.30 18.60 0.11
N ASP A 118 -15.26 17.84 0.66
CA ASP A 118 -16.58 18.35 1.06
C ASP A 118 -16.85 18.16 2.56
N PRO A 119 -16.60 19.17 3.43
CA PRO A 119 -16.75 19.02 4.88
C PRO A 119 -18.21 18.89 5.33
N ASN A 120 -19.16 19.56 4.65
CA ASN A 120 -20.57 19.54 5.03
C ASN A 120 -21.25 18.19 4.80
N SER A 121 -20.90 17.49 3.72
CA SER A 121 -21.43 16.16 3.41
C SER A 121 -20.92 15.13 4.43
N GLN A 122 -19.64 15.24 4.79
CA GLN A 122 -19.01 14.45 5.84
C GLN A 122 -19.73 14.62 7.19
N LEU A 123 -19.98 15.86 7.64
CA LEU A 123 -20.70 16.12 8.90
C LEU A 123 -22.12 15.51 8.91
N ARG A 124 -22.86 15.59 7.79
CA ARG A 124 -24.18 14.96 7.66
C ARG A 124 -24.10 13.44 7.77
N TRP A 125 -23.08 12.84 7.14
CA TRP A 125 -22.84 11.41 7.21
C TRP A 125 -22.43 10.96 8.62
N GLU A 126 -21.52 11.67 9.28
CA GLU A 126 -21.09 11.41 10.65
C GLU A 126 -22.26 11.47 11.62
N ARG A 127 -23.10 12.52 11.53
CA ARG A 127 -24.35 12.62 12.30
C ARG A 127 -25.26 11.42 12.06
N LYS A 128 -25.44 11.00 10.81
CA LYS A 128 -26.25 9.82 10.45
C LYS A 128 -25.68 8.53 11.04
N MET A 129 -24.35 8.36 11.03
CA MET A 129 -23.68 7.20 11.62
C MET A 129 -23.81 7.18 13.15
N ALA A 130 -23.60 8.32 13.82
CA ALA A 130 -23.76 8.47 15.26
C ALA A 130 -25.20 8.17 15.71
N VAL A 131 -26.21 8.72 15.03
CA VAL A 131 -27.62 8.43 15.31
C VAL A 131 -27.93 6.94 15.11
N ARG A 132 -27.38 6.30 14.07
CA ARG A 132 -27.55 4.85 13.84
C ARG A 132 -26.93 4.02 14.95
N GLU A 133 -25.76 4.42 15.46
CA GLU A 133 -25.09 3.76 16.57
C GLU A 133 -25.89 3.88 17.88
N ILE A 134 -26.38 5.10 18.19
CA ILE A 134 -27.26 5.36 19.35
C ILE A 134 -28.53 4.48 19.26
N ARG A 135 -29.18 4.43 18.09
CA ARG A 135 -30.37 3.58 17.87
C ARG A 135 -30.10 2.10 18.11
N LYS A 136 -28.90 1.61 17.76
CA LYS A 136 -28.48 0.22 17.98
C LYS A 136 -28.06 -0.07 19.42
N ARG A 137 -27.91 0.96 20.28
CA ARG A 137 -27.53 0.83 21.70
C ARG A 137 -26.25 -0.02 21.87
N GLY A 138 -25.26 0.18 21.00
CA GLY A 138 -24.00 -0.55 21.04
C GLY A 138 -24.01 -1.96 20.42
N ARG A 139 -25.14 -2.46 19.91
CA ARG A 139 -25.18 -3.78 19.22
C ARG A 139 -24.48 -3.72 17.86
N LEU A 140 -23.39 -4.47 17.71
CA LEU A 140 -22.64 -4.55 16.46
C LEU A 140 -23.13 -5.70 15.58
N PRO A 141 -23.42 -5.45 14.28
CA PRO A 141 -23.68 -6.55 13.35
C PRO A 141 -22.37 -7.31 13.09
N LYS A 142 -22.48 -8.63 12.85
CA LYS A 142 -21.33 -9.53 12.59
C LYS A 142 -20.36 -8.99 11.53
N GLN A 143 -20.87 -8.39 10.45
CA GLN A 143 -20.05 -7.79 9.40
C GLN A 143 -19.14 -6.65 9.91
N VAL A 144 -19.64 -5.81 10.81
CA VAL A 144 -18.85 -4.71 11.40
C VAL A 144 -17.84 -5.26 12.39
N GLN A 145 -18.20 -6.29 13.15
CA GLN A 145 -17.27 -6.97 14.04
C GLN A 145 -16.09 -7.57 13.25
N ILE A 146 -16.38 -8.33 12.18
CA ILE A 146 -15.36 -8.91 11.29
C ILE A 146 -14.44 -7.81 10.73
N LYS A 147 -14.99 -6.71 10.21
CA LYS A 147 -14.17 -5.61 9.66
C LYS A 147 -13.32 -4.88 10.71
N ARG A 148 -13.69 -4.95 11.99
CA ARG A 148 -12.90 -4.37 13.09
C ARG A 148 -11.80 -5.30 13.57
N THR A 149 -12.05 -6.61 13.55
CA THR A 149 -11.14 -7.63 14.12
C THR A 149 -10.18 -8.21 13.09
N GLU A 150 -10.63 -8.39 11.84
CA GLU A 150 -9.87 -9.02 10.78
C GLU A 150 -9.34 -7.97 9.81
N ARG A 151 -8.06 -8.10 9.48
CA ARG A 151 -7.41 -7.27 8.47
C ARG A 151 -7.68 -7.87 7.09
N GLU A 152 -7.97 -7.02 6.12
CA GLU A 152 -8.01 -7.37 4.70
C GLU A 152 -7.22 -6.34 3.88
N SER A 153 -6.65 -6.78 2.76
CA SER A 153 -5.92 -5.91 1.82
C SER A 153 -6.30 -6.30 0.40
N LEU A 154 -7.02 -5.40 -0.28
CA LEU A 154 -7.37 -5.54 -1.68
C LEU A 154 -6.28 -4.89 -2.53
N SER A 155 -5.58 -5.68 -3.34
CA SER A 155 -4.57 -5.20 -4.27
C SER A 155 -4.99 -5.44 -5.72
N LYS A 156 -4.96 -4.37 -6.53
CA LYS A 156 -5.28 -4.40 -7.95
C LYS A 156 -4.00 -4.22 -8.76
N SER A 157 -3.77 -5.10 -9.74
CA SER A 157 -2.58 -5.03 -10.59
C SER A 157 -2.71 -3.93 -11.64
N HIS A 158 -1.59 -3.64 -12.29
CA HIS A 158 -1.60 -2.98 -13.60
C HIS A 158 -2.23 -3.89 -14.67
N TRP A 159 -2.47 -3.34 -15.86
CA TRP A 159 -2.97 -4.08 -17.00
C TRP A 159 -1.89 -4.99 -17.60
N PHE A 160 -2.13 -6.29 -17.57
CA PHE A 160 -1.32 -7.30 -18.24
C PHE A 160 -1.75 -7.42 -19.71
N LYS A 161 -0.78 -7.65 -20.61
CA LYS A 161 -1.05 -7.92 -22.03
C LYS A 161 -1.49 -9.37 -22.25
N THR A 162 -2.61 -9.74 -21.66
CA THR A 162 -3.17 -11.10 -21.73
C THR A 162 -4.69 -11.07 -21.80
N SER A 163 -5.31 -12.23 -22.03
CA SER A 163 -6.76 -12.38 -22.04
C SER A 163 -7.27 -12.95 -20.72
N VAL A 164 -8.54 -12.68 -20.40
CA VAL A 164 -9.18 -13.21 -19.17
C VAL A 164 -9.11 -14.73 -19.14
N LYS A 165 -9.28 -15.38 -20.29
CA LYS A 165 -9.24 -16.84 -20.42
C LYS A 165 -7.85 -17.43 -20.13
N LYS A 166 -6.78 -16.68 -20.45
CA LYS A 166 -5.40 -17.12 -20.21
C LYS A 166 -4.94 -16.83 -18.78
N LEU A 167 -5.37 -15.71 -18.20
CA LEU A 167 -5.01 -15.31 -16.83
C LEU A 167 -5.88 -16.01 -15.76
N GLY A 168 -7.13 -16.35 -16.09
CA GLY A 168 -8.07 -16.99 -15.17
C GLY A 168 -7.56 -18.29 -14.53
N PRO A 169 -6.94 -19.22 -15.27
CA PRO A 169 -6.32 -20.41 -14.68
C PRO A 169 -5.25 -20.10 -13.63
N LEU A 170 -4.41 -19.08 -13.84
CA LEU A 170 -3.40 -18.67 -12.86
C LEU A 170 -4.04 -18.09 -11.60
N ALA A 171 -5.06 -17.25 -11.75
CA ALA A 171 -5.80 -16.70 -10.61
C ALA A 171 -6.44 -17.81 -9.75
N ARG A 172 -7.03 -18.83 -10.39
CA ARG A 172 -7.59 -19.99 -9.69
C ARG A 172 -6.51 -20.84 -9.01
N GLN A 173 -5.34 -20.99 -9.63
CA GLN A 173 -4.22 -21.78 -9.09
C GLN A 173 -3.66 -21.17 -7.79
N ILE A 174 -3.67 -19.85 -7.64
CA ILE A 174 -3.15 -19.15 -6.45
C ILE A 174 -4.22 -18.90 -5.39
N ALA A 175 -5.51 -18.92 -5.76
CA ALA A 175 -6.61 -18.70 -4.82
C ALA A 175 -6.59 -19.76 -3.71
N GLY A 176 -6.62 -19.31 -2.45
CA GLY A 176 -6.57 -20.19 -1.28
C GLY A 176 -5.18 -20.62 -0.85
N LYS A 177 -4.11 -20.31 -1.58
CA LYS A 177 -2.74 -20.62 -1.12
C LYS A 177 -2.22 -19.56 -0.15
N ASN A 178 -1.21 -19.92 0.64
CA ASN A 178 -0.43 -18.93 1.37
C ASN A 178 0.24 -17.97 0.37
N ILE A 179 0.49 -16.72 0.77
CA ILE A 179 1.09 -15.74 -0.14
C ILE A 179 2.47 -16.20 -0.64
N ASP A 180 3.27 -16.81 0.23
CA ASP A 180 4.61 -17.28 -0.09
C ASP A 180 4.60 -18.53 -0.98
N GLU A 181 3.66 -19.45 -0.73
CA GLU A 181 3.42 -20.59 -1.62
C GLU A 181 2.96 -20.12 -3.00
N ALA A 182 2.09 -19.11 -3.07
CA ALA A 182 1.63 -18.55 -4.35
C ALA A 182 2.79 -17.90 -5.12
N ILE A 183 3.67 -17.15 -4.44
CA ILE A 183 4.88 -16.57 -5.05
C ILE A 183 5.77 -17.70 -5.58
N LEU A 184 6.02 -18.74 -4.80
CA LEU A 184 6.79 -19.91 -5.23
C LEU A 184 6.16 -20.57 -6.47
N GLN A 185 4.84 -20.75 -6.49
CA GLN A 185 4.12 -21.34 -7.61
C GLN A 185 4.21 -20.49 -8.89
N MET A 186 4.20 -19.16 -8.77
CA MET A 186 4.38 -18.27 -9.91
C MET A 186 5.83 -18.25 -10.41
N ARG A 187 6.82 -18.35 -9.50
CA ARG A 187 8.26 -18.45 -9.85
C ARG A 187 8.55 -19.64 -10.77
N PHE A 188 7.97 -20.80 -10.49
CA PHE A 188 8.22 -22.02 -11.27
C PHE A 188 7.18 -22.27 -12.37
N SER A 189 6.26 -21.32 -12.60
CA SER A 189 5.25 -21.47 -13.64
C SER A 189 5.83 -21.18 -15.03
N LYS A 190 5.59 -22.07 -15.98
CA LYS A 190 6.03 -21.92 -17.38
C LYS A 190 5.27 -20.82 -18.15
N LYS A 191 4.22 -20.23 -17.57
CA LYS A 191 3.34 -19.28 -18.27
C LYS A 191 3.96 -17.89 -18.24
N LYS A 192 4.07 -17.22 -19.40
CA LYS A 192 4.61 -15.84 -19.50
C LYS A 192 3.96 -14.86 -18.51
N ALA A 193 2.63 -14.94 -18.38
CA ALA A 193 1.87 -14.09 -17.47
C ALA A 193 2.20 -14.29 -15.98
N ALA A 194 2.82 -15.42 -15.61
CA ALA A 194 3.15 -15.71 -14.22
C ALA A 194 4.23 -14.77 -13.67
N GLN A 195 5.13 -14.27 -14.51
CA GLN A 195 6.14 -13.29 -14.10
C GLN A 195 5.49 -11.96 -13.66
N ASP A 196 4.49 -11.49 -14.41
CA ASP A 196 3.76 -10.27 -14.07
C ASP A 196 2.91 -10.47 -12.79
N VAL A 197 2.31 -11.66 -12.64
CA VAL A 197 1.55 -12.03 -11.43
C VAL A 197 2.48 -12.14 -10.21
N LEU A 198 3.69 -12.67 -10.37
CA LEU A 198 4.70 -12.73 -9.32
C LEU A 198 5.02 -11.32 -8.80
N GLY A 199 5.35 -10.39 -9.70
CA GLY A 199 5.64 -9.01 -9.31
C GLY A 199 4.44 -8.35 -8.62
N HIS A 200 3.22 -8.65 -9.07
CA HIS A 200 2.01 -8.19 -8.40
C HIS A 200 1.81 -8.78 -7.01
N LEU A 201 2.10 -10.07 -6.80
CA LEU A 201 1.99 -10.72 -5.49
C LEU A 201 3.02 -10.18 -4.49
N GLU A 202 4.25 -9.95 -4.93
CA GLU A 202 5.29 -9.31 -4.10
C GLU A 202 4.87 -7.88 -3.70
N HIS A 203 4.36 -7.09 -4.65
CA HIS A 203 3.81 -5.77 -4.36
C HIS A 203 2.62 -5.85 -3.38
N ALA A 204 1.69 -6.77 -3.60
CA ALA A 204 0.52 -6.95 -2.74
C ALA A 204 0.90 -7.36 -1.31
N LYS A 205 1.90 -8.24 -1.15
CA LYS A 205 2.46 -8.62 0.15
C LYS A 205 3.03 -7.40 0.87
N ASN A 206 3.85 -6.60 0.19
CA ASN A 206 4.44 -5.39 0.76
C ASN A 206 3.37 -4.38 1.18
N VAL A 207 2.36 -4.13 0.33
CA VAL A 207 1.23 -3.25 0.66
C VAL A 207 0.45 -3.77 1.85
N ALA A 208 0.18 -5.08 1.94
CA ALA A 208 -0.53 -5.67 3.06
C ALA A 208 0.22 -5.52 4.40
N ILE A 209 1.54 -5.72 4.38
CA ILE A 209 2.40 -5.56 5.55
C ILE A 209 2.43 -4.08 5.98
N VAL A 210 2.73 -3.16 5.06
CA VAL A 210 2.93 -1.74 5.39
C VAL A 210 1.61 -1.03 5.70
N ARG A 211 0.58 -1.22 4.88
CA ARG A 211 -0.69 -0.48 5.02
C ARG A 211 -1.64 -1.12 6.03
N SER A 212 -1.77 -2.45 5.98
CA SER A 212 -2.73 -3.18 6.82
C SER A 212 -2.10 -3.78 8.07
N GLY A 213 -0.76 -3.80 8.18
CA GLY A 213 -0.06 -4.36 9.34
C GLY A 213 -0.15 -5.88 9.45
N MET A 214 -0.35 -6.59 8.33
CA MET A 214 -0.47 -8.05 8.33
C MET A 214 0.88 -8.73 8.48
N GLY A 215 0.92 -9.93 9.08
CA GLY A 215 2.13 -10.77 9.13
C GLY A 215 3.26 -10.26 10.06
N LEU A 216 3.03 -9.21 10.85
CA LEU A 216 4.04 -8.62 11.74
C LEU A 216 4.10 -9.28 13.13
N GLU A 217 3.20 -10.20 13.47
CA GLU A 217 3.09 -10.81 14.80
C GLU A 217 3.98 -12.06 14.97
N ALA A 218 5.15 -12.08 14.32
CA ALA A 218 6.04 -13.25 14.23
C ALA A 218 6.67 -13.71 15.57
N GLY A 219 6.47 -12.99 16.67
CA GLY A 219 7.01 -13.32 18.00
C GLY A 219 5.99 -13.89 19.01
N LYS A 220 4.72 -14.05 18.62
CA LYS A 220 3.70 -14.67 19.48
C LYS A 220 3.45 -16.09 18.99
N GLU A 221 4.19 -17.05 19.53
CA GLU A 221 3.97 -18.46 19.24
C GLU A 221 2.56 -18.87 19.68
N ALA A 222 1.67 -19.00 18.70
CA ALA A 222 0.34 -19.53 18.92
C ALA A 222 0.38 -21.05 18.87
N LYS A 223 -0.49 -21.70 19.65
CA LYS A 223 -0.68 -23.15 19.55
C LYS A 223 -1.15 -23.48 18.13
N PRO A 224 -0.49 -24.41 17.42
CA PRO A 224 -0.86 -24.72 16.04
C PRO A 224 -2.27 -25.32 16.00
N ILE A 225 -3.16 -24.73 15.20
CA ILE A 225 -4.56 -25.15 15.06
C ILE A 225 -4.70 -25.91 13.73
N THR A 226 -5.32 -27.08 13.79
CA THR A 226 -5.68 -27.82 12.57
C THR A 226 -7.08 -27.41 12.13
N VAL A 227 -7.18 -26.80 10.96
CA VAL A 227 -8.42 -26.26 10.39
C VAL A 227 -8.82 -27.05 9.15
N ILE A 228 -10.11 -27.27 8.98
CA ILE A 228 -10.69 -27.85 7.75
C ILE A 228 -11.17 -26.70 6.86
N LEU A 229 -10.56 -26.55 5.68
CA LEU A 229 -10.94 -25.51 4.71
C LEU A 229 -12.31 -25.80 4.10
N LYS A 230 -12.89 -24.80 3.42
CA LYS A 230 -14.18 -24.96 2.71
C LYS A 230 -14.12 -26.07 1.64
N ASN A 231 -12.93 -26.32 1.09
CA ASN A 231 -12.68 -27.33 0.07
C ASN A 231 -12.51 -28.75 0.67
N GLY A 232 -12.56 -28.90 2.00
CA GLY A 232 -12.35 -30.16 2.71
C GLY A 232 -10.90 -30.47 3.07
N GLU A 233 -9.94 -29.72 2.52
CA GLU A 233 -8.51 -29.87 2.84
C GLU A 233 -8.22 -29.54 4.32
N ARG A 234 -7.43 -30.39 4.97
CA ARG A 234 -6.94 -30.19 6.33
C ARG A 234 -5.65 -29.39 6.29
N LYS A 235 -5.63 -28.22 6.93
CA LYS A 235 -4.46 -27.35 7.01
C LYS A 235 -4.05 -27.14 8.46
N LYS A 236 -2.76 -27.31 8.74
CA LYS A 236 -2.17 -26.97 10.04
C LYS A 236 -1.70 -25.52 9.98
N ILE A 237 -2.34 -24.64 10.74
CA ILE A 237 -2.00 -23.23 10.85
C ILE A 237 -1.10 -23.06 12.08
N SER A 238 0.16 -22.66 11.87
CA SER A 238 1.07 -22.35 12.97
C SER A 238 0.82 -20.93 13.47
N ASN A 239 0.92 -19.94 12.57
CA ASN A 239 0.73 -18.54 12.93
C ASN A 239 -0.62 -18.04 12.38
N PRO A 240 -1.50 -17.48 13.24
CA PRO A 240 -2.80 -16.97 12.80
C PRO A 240 -2.66 -15.69 11.97
N SER A 241 -1.54 -14.98 12.08
CA SER A 241 -1.29 -13.71 11.38
C SER A 241 -0.64 -13.89 10.00
N ASP A 242 -0.39 -15.14 9.58
CA ASP A 242 0.13 -15.43 8.24
C ASP A 242 -0.85 -14.97 7.17
N ILE A 243 -0.29 -14.48 6.06
CA ILE A 243 -1.07 -13.91 4.96
C ILE A 243 -1.38 -15.00 3.94
N TYR A 244 -2.65 -15.11 3.57
CA TYR A 244 -3.09 -15.97 2.49
C TYR A 244 -3.98 -15.23 1.50
N ILE A 245 -4.12 -15.81 0.31
CA ILE A 245 -4.98 -15.28 -0.73
C ILE A 245 -6.38 -15.84 -0.51
N GLN A 246 -7.32 -15.01 -0.05
CA GLN A 246 -8.72 -15.40 0.11
C GLN A 246 -9.40 -15.55 -1.24
N GLU A 247 -9.28 -14.52 -2.07
CA GLU A 247 -9.90 -14.46 -3.39
C GLU A 247 -8.91 -13.90 -4.41
N ALA A 248 -8.95 -14.45 -5.61
CA ALA A 248 -8.22 -13.91 -6.75
C ALA A 248 -9.13 -13.98 -7.99
N TRP A 249 -9.32 -12.84 -8.65
CA TRP A 249 -10.15 -12.76 -9.85
C TRP A 249 -9.56 -11.82 -10.89
N VAL A 250 -10.01 -11.99 -12.13
CA VAL A 250 -9.50 -11.25 -13.28
C VAL A 250 -10.56 -10.30 -13.80
N ASN A 251 -10.15 -9.04 -14.01
CA ASN A 251 -10.96 -8.01 -14.64
C ASN A 251 -10.54 -7.83 -16.11
N ARG A 252 -11.48 -7.34 -16.93
CA ARG A 252 -11.21 -6.96 -18.31
C ARG A 252 -10.67 -5.53 -18.35
N GLY A 253 -9.60 -5.32 -19.10
CA GLY A 253 -9.06 -4.01 -19.43
C GLY A 253 -9.52 -3.53 -20.82
N PRO A 254 -9.02 -2.38 -21.27
CA PRO A 254 -9.30 -1.87 -22.61
C PRO A 254 -8.78 -2.82 -23.70
N TYR A 255 -9.57 -3.00 -24.76
CA TYR A 255 -9.17 -3.76 -25.94
C TYR A 255 -8.45 -2.84 -26.93
N GLY A 256 -7.36 -3.33 -27.53
CA GLY A 256 -6.82 -2.71 -28.74
C GLY A 256 -7.69 -3.03 -29.96
N ARG A 257 -7.36 -2.39 -31.09
CA ARG A 257 -8.02 -2.61 -32.37
C ARG A 257 -6.95 -2.77 -33.45
N GLU A 258 -6.94 -3.92 -34.10
CA GLU A 258 -6.03 -4.24 -35.20
C GLU A 258 -6.84 -4.81 -36.37
N MET A 259 -6.45 -4.47 -37.60
CA MET A 259 -7.06 -5.02 -38.82
C MET A 259 -6.43 -6.37 -39.14
N ASP A 260 -7.26 -7.39 -39.38
CA ASP A 260 -6.85 -8.73 -39.75
C ASP A 260 -7.27 -8.97 -41.21
N HIS A 261 -6.33 -8.74 -42.13
CA HIS A 261 -6.53 -8.87 -43.56
C HIS A 261 -6.58 -10.34 -43.98
N ARG A 262 -7.69 -10.76 -44.58
CA ARG A 262 -7.93 -12.13 -45.07
C ARG A 262 -8.04 -12.16 -46.59
N ALA A 263 -8.04 -13.36 -47.15
CA ALA A 263 -8.24 -13.55 -48.58
C ALA A 263 -9.62 -13.02 -49.03
N ARG A 264 -9.77 -12.74 -50.33
CA ARG A 264 -11.02 -12.29 -50.95
C ARG A 264 -11.56 -10.96 -50.40
N GLY A 265 -10.67 -10.03 -50.03
CA GLY A 265 -11.04 -8.68 -49.58
C GLY A 265 -11.74 -8.62 -48.22
N GLN A 266 -11.77 -9.71 -47.45
CA GLN A 266 -12.35 -9.72 -46.11
C GLN A 266 -11.37 -9.10 -45.09
N ILE A 267 -11.84 -8.13 -44.31
CA ILE A 267 -11.05 -7.50 -43.24
C ILE A 267 -11.80 -7.69 -41.93
N ASN A 268 -11.26 -8.54 -41.07
CA ASN A 268 -11.79 -8.74 -39.73
C ASN A 268 -11.15 -7.76 -38.74
N MET A 269 -11.81 -7.53 -37.61
CA MET A 269 -11.28 -6.68 -36.55
C MET A 269 -10.74 -7.54 -35.40
N MET A 270 -9.41 -7.64 -35.28
CA MET A 270 -8.78 -8.27 -34.14
C MET A 270 -8.80 -7.35 -32.92
N ARG A 271 -9.18 -7.91 -31.76
CA ARG A 271 -9.28 -7.18 -30.49
C ARG A 271 -8.26 -7.71 -29.48
N PRO A 272 -6.99 -7.27 -29.54
CA PRO A 272 -5.98 -7.71 -28.59
C PRO A 272 -6.35 -7.28 -27.16
N PRO A 273 -6.51 -8.22 -26.22
CA PRO A 273 -7.00 -7.92 -24.87
C PRO A 273 -5.90 -7.39 -23.95
N THR A 274 -6.33 -6.60 -22.97
CA THR A 274 -5.58 -6.36 -21.74
C THR A 274 -6.45 -6.77 -20.55
N THR A 275 -5.83 -7.18 -19.44
CA THR A 275 -6.55 -7.66 -18.25
C THR A 275 -5.85 -7.28 -16.96
N GLY A 276 -6.59 -7.12 -15.88
CA GLY A 276 -6.04 -6.86 -14.56
C GLY A 276 -6.36 -8.01 -13.60
N LEU A 277 -5.47 -8.30 -12.67
CA LEU A 277 -5.68 -9.25 -11.58
C LEU A 277 -6.01 -8.47 -10.29
N SER A 278 -7.04 -8.90 -9.57
CA SER A 278 -7.35 -8.40 -8.24
C SER A 278 -7.21 -9.54 -7.24
N VAL A 279 -6.49 -9.27 -6.16
CA VAL A 279 -6.19 -10.24 -5.11
C VAL A 279 -6.65 -9.64 -3.78
N LEU A 280 -7.44 -10.41 -3.04
CA LEU A 280 -7.86 -10.10 -1.68
C LEU A 280 -7.03 -10.93 -0.70
N LEU A 281 -6.15 -10.25 0.03
CA LEU A 281 -5.31 -10.84 1.07
C LEU A 281 -5.99 -10.72 2.43
N LYS A 282 -5.93 -11.79 3.21
CA LYS A 282 -6.41 -11.86 4.60
C LYS A 282 -5.41 -12.61 5.47
N GLU A 283 -5.58 -12.51 6.78
CA GLU A 283 -4.83 -13.29 7.77
C GLU A 283 -5.51 -14.64 8.04
N GLU A 284 -4.74 -15.68 8.34
CA GLU A 284 -5.23 -17.02 8.70
C GLU A 284 -6.23 -17.03 9.88
N LYS A 285 -6.27 -15.97 10.72
CA LYS A 285 -7.35 -15.68 11.70
C LYS A 285 -8.74 -15.81 11.08
N THR A 286 -8.93 -15.33 9.86
CA THR A 286 -10.21 -15.43 9.15
C THR A 286 -10.61 -16.88 8.91
N ARG A 287 -9.66 -17.76 8.55
CA ARG A 287 -9.92 -19.19 8.32
C ARG A 287 -10.28 -19.94 9.59
N ILE A 288 -9.58 -19.62 10.68
CA ILE A 288 -9.87 -20.17 12.00
C ILE A 288 -11.32 -19.83 12.38
N ARG A 289 -11.72 -18.54 12.29
CA ARG A 289 -13.10 -18.12 12.56
C ARG A 289 -14.10 -18.82 11.64
N GLU A 290 -13.85 -18.87 10.34
CA GLU A 290 -14.77 -19.50 9.39
C GLU A 290 -14.97 -20.99 9.66
N TRP A 291 -13.94 -21.67 10.15
CA TRP A 291 -14.00 -23.05 10.57
C TRP A 291 -14.76 -23.21 11.88
N GLU A 292 -14.48 -22.39 12.90
CA GLU A 292 -15.23 -22.38 14.16
C GLU A 292 -16.73 -22.12 13.93
N ASP A 293 -17.06 -21.14 13.08
CA ASP A 293 -18.43 -20.84 12.68
C ASP A 293 -19.10 -22.06 12.01
N ARG A 294 -18.35 -22.78 11.17
CA ARG A 294 -18.85 -23.97 10.47
C ARG A 294 -19.00 -25.16 11.42
N GLU A 295 -18.05 -25.40 12.30
CA GLU A 295 -18.11 -26.43 13.33
C GLU A 295 -19.26 -26.17 14.30
N ALA A 296 -19.41 -24.95 14.80
CA ALA A 296 -20.53 -24.57 15.67
C ALA A 296 -21.88 -24.73 14.98
N LYS A 297 -21.96 -24.41 13.67
CA LYS A 297 -23.16 -24.66 12.87
C LYS A 297 -23.39 -26.16 12.68
N ALA A 298 -22.36 -26.95 12.41
CA ALA A 298 -22.45 -28.40 12.23
C ALA A 298 -22.80 -29.11 13.55
N GLN A 299 -22.30 -28.64 14.70
CA GLN A 299 -22.68 -29.14 16.01
C GLN A 299 -24.14 -28.83 16.32
N ARG A 300 -24.62 -27.61 16.06
CA ARG A 300 -26.05 -27.28 16.15
C ARG A 300 -26.89 -28.17 15.24
N ALA A 301 -26.52 -28.29 13.96
CA ALA A 301 -27.22 -29.16 13.03
C ALA A 301 -27.21 -30.63 13.48
N ARG A 302 -26.11 -31.15 14.02
CA ARG A 302 -26.05 -32.52 14.58
C ARG A 302 -26.96 -32.71 15.79
N ARG A 303 -27.12 -31.67 16.62
CA ARG A 303 -28.00 -31.70 17.79
C ARG A 303 -29.48 -31.59 17.38
N ASP A 304 -29.79 -30.69 16.45
CA ASP A 304 -31.16 -30.38 16.02
C ASP A 304 -31.69 -31.42 15.00
N GLN A 305 -30.82 -31.91 14.12
CA GLN A 305 -31.08 -32.89 13.07
C GLN A 305 -30.34 -34.20 13.36
N LEU A 306 -30.39 -34.64 14.63
CA LEU A 306 -29.94 -35.99 14.95
C LEU A 306 -30.84 -36.97 14.19
N TRP A 307 -30.25 -37.82 13.37
CA TRP A 307 -31.00 -38.82 12.64
C TRP A 307 -31.71 -39.76 13.63
N THR A 308 -33.03 -39.85 13.52
CA THR A 308 -33.87 -40.77 14.29
C THR A 308 -34.50 -41.80 13.35
N GLN A 309 -34.73 -43.01 13.84
CA GLN A 309 -35.30 -44.09 13.03
C GLN A 309 -36.71 -43.73 12.53
N LEU A 310 -37.54 -43.18 13.43
CA LEU A 310 -38.88 -42.67 13.14
C LEU A 310 -38.93 -41.16 13.48
N PRO A 311 -38.73 -40.27 12.50
CA PRO A 311 -38.85 -38.83 12.74
C PRO A 311 -40.32 -38.38 12.70
N ASP A 312 -40.70 -37.54 13.65
CA ASP A 312 -42.01 -36.87 13.67
C ASP A 312 -42.09 -35.82 12.57
N ARG A 313 -42.51 -36.24 11.37
CA ARG A 313 -42.71 -35.35 10.24
C ARG A 313 -44.05 -34.65 10.40
N LYS A 314 -44.04 -33.33 10.33
CA LYS A 314 -45.28 -32.53 10.29
C LYS A 314 -46.12 -32.96 9.08
N ILE A 315 -47.39 -33.29 9.31
CA ILE A 315 -48.38 -33.49 8.25
C ILE A 315 -48.63 -32.11 7.62
N PRO A 316 -48.27 -31.88 6.35
CA PRO A 316 -48.33 -30.55 5.74
C PRO A 316 -49.76 -30.16 5.34
N THR A 317 -50.66 -31.13 5.22
CA THR A 317 -52.07 -30.94 4.83
C THR A 317 -52.95 -30.62 6.03
N GLN A 318 -53.94 -29.76 5.83
CA GLN A 318 -54.94 -29.41 6.84
C GLN A 318 -56.32 -29.78 6.31
N ASN A 319 -57.03 -30.67 7.01
CA ASN A 319 -58.43 -30.99 6.76
C ASN A 319 -59.30 -30.30 7.83
N GLN A 320 -60.55 -29.98 7.49
CA GLN A 320 -61.52 -29.36 8.42
C GLN A 320 -62.19 -30.38 9.35
N TYR A 321 -61.79 -31.64 9.28
CA TYR A 321 -62.30 -32.74 10.10
C TYR A 321 -61.13 -33.60 10.59
N TYR A 322 -61.33 -34.25 11.74
CA TYR A 322 -60.35 -35.17 12.31
C TYR A 322 -60.28 -36.47 11.50
N SER A 323 -59.08 -37.00 11.32
CA SER A 323 -58.79 -38.20 10.51
C SER A 323 -57.72 -39.06 11.17
N TRP A 324 -57.82 -39.21 12.50
CA TRP A 324 -56.88 -39.93 13.36
C TRP A 324 -56.42 -41.26 12.77
#